data_AF-A0A2M7S644-F1
#
_entry.id   AF-A0A2M7S644-F1
#
_cell.length_a   1.000
_cell.length_b   1.000
_cell.length_c   1.000
_cell.angle_alpha   90.00
_cell.angle_beta   90.00
_cell.angle_gamma   90.00
#
_symmetry.space_group_name_H-M   'P 1'
#
loop_
_entity.id
_entity.type
_entity.pdbx_description
1 polymer ?
#
loop_
_entity_poly.entity_id
_entity_poly.type
_entity_poly.pdbx_seq_one_letter_code
_entity_poly.pdbx_strand_id
1 'polypeptide(L)'
;MSQFAYYLLGTACLCLAFIIQMSIGNFIQIVSVKPALALIPLVFFTLGIYPKFFSGLTFNAASPKAGRMKFQTRWYAPREMPMENLLRGLVLGFLAGLMEGANSGFVAGSVLSWCAAGAFLGIVSGPINRDNEFVISILLFTSVFIQALVFSFLLVARSEDYPLGPCAWAALISALYTTVLGTVAIRFFEKKKTASVIRFGA
;
A
#
# COMPACT_ATOMS: atom_id res chain seq x y z
N MET A 1 -4.97 10.51 -16.99
CA MET A 1 -4.32 11.43 -16.03
C MET A 1 -2.87 11.56 -16.44
N SER A 2 -2.30 12.77 -16.54
CA SER A 2 -0.86 12.91 -16.84
C SER A 2 -0.03 12.35 -15.69
N GLN A 3 1.15 11.78 -15.97
CA GLN A 3 2.04 11.24 -14.92
C GLN A 3 2.36 12.28 -13.85
N PHE A 4 2.54 13.54 -14.27
CA PHE A 4 2.74 14.68 -13.37
C PHE A 4 1.58 14.87 -12.39
N ALA A 5 0.34 14.89 -12.88
CA ALA A 5 -0.83 15.07 -12.03
C ALA A 5 -0.98 13.91 -11.02
N TYR A 6 -0.59 12.69 -11.40
CA TYR A 6 -0.60 11.55 -10.50
C TYR A 6 0.37 11.71 -9.33
N TYR A 7 1.64 12.08 -9.58
CA TYR A 7 2.60 12.30 -8.50
C TYR A 7 2.21 13.48 -7.62
N LEU A 8 1.66 14.55 -8.20
CA LEU A 8 1.19 15.70 -7.45
C LEU A 8 0.02 15.34 -6.52
N LEU A 9 -0.95 14.58 -7.01
CA LEU A 9 -2.07 14.10 -6.19
C LEU A 9 -1.60 13.10 -5.13
N GLY A 10 -0.72 12.15 -5.48
CA GLY A 10 -0.14 11.19 -4.55
C GLY A 10 0.64 11.87 -3.42
N THR A 11 1.44 12.87 -3.75
CA THR A 11 2.19 13.67 -2.77
C THR A 11 1.24 14.47 -1.88
N ALA A 12 0.21 15.11 -2.43
CA ALA A 12 -0.77 15.85 -1.65
C ALA A 12 -1.52 14.94 -0.66
N CYS A 13 -1.90 13.73 -1.08
CA CYS A 13 -2.52 12.73 -0.19
C CYS A 13 -1.56 12.22 0.89
N LEU A 14 -0.28 12.02 0.57
CA LEU A 14 0.75 11.68 1.55
C LEU A 14 0.90 12.80 2.58
N CYS A 15 1.03 14.05 2.15
CA CYS A 15 1.09 15.21 3.05
C CYS A 15 -0.12 15.25 3.99
N LEU A 16 -1.32 15.09 3.45
CA LEU A 16 -2.56 15.11 4.24
C LEU A 16 -2.59 13.95 5.25
N ALA A 17 -2.15 12.74 4.85
CA ALA A 17 -2.05 11.61 5.77
C ALA A 17 -1.02 11.86 6.89
N PHE A 18 0.12 12.49 6.60
CA PHE A 18 1.08 12.90 7.61
C PHE A 18 0.51 13.96 8.57
N ILE A 19 -0.21 14.96 8.06
CA ILE A 19 -0.86 15.97 8.91
C ILE A 19 -1.86 15.30 9.86
N ILE A 20 -2.69 14.38 9.34
CA ILE A 20 -3.63 13.61 10.16
C ILE A 20 -2.87 12.75 11.19
N GLN A 21 -1.81 12.06 10.77
CA GLN A 21 -0.99 11.22 11.65
C GLN A 21 -0.35 12.03 12.77
N MET A 22 0.16 13.23 12.50
CA MET A 22 0.71 14.12 13.52
C MET A 22 -0.37 14.67 14.45
N SER A 23 -1.55 14.97 13.92
CA SER A 23 -2.65 15.58 14.69
C SER A 23 -3.37 14.58 15.59
N ILE A 24 -3.61 13.37 15.10
CA ILE A 24 -4.47 12.38 15.78
C ILE A 24 -3.67 11.16 16.26
N GLY A 25 -2.44 10.96 15.79
CA GLY A 25 -1.64 9.77 16.12
C GLY A 25 -1.37 9.59 17.61
N ASN A 26 -1.28 10.67 18.40
CA ASN A 26 -1.11 10.60 19.85
C ASN A 26 -2.40 10.16 20.59
N PHE A 27 -3.57 10.38 20.00
CA PHE A 27 -4.87 9.97 20.58
C PHE A 27 -5.23 8.53 20.24
N ILE A 28 -4.68 8.02 19.14
CA ILE A 28 -5.03 6.72 18.55
C ILE A 28 -3.95 5.65 18.85
N GLN A 29 -2.90 6.00 19.59
CA GLN A 29 -1.83 5.06 19.93
C GLN A 29 -2.32 3.91 20.82
N ILE A 30 -1.84 2.69 20.53
CA ILE A 30 -2.11 1.48 21.33
C ILE A 30 -0.77 0.98 21.85
N VAL A 31 -0.62 0.82 23.18
CA VAL A 31 0.61 0.32 23.82
C VAL A 31 1.85 1.12 23.35
N SER A 32 1.73 2.46 23.32
CA SER A 32 2.78 3.39 22.86
C SER A 32 3.19 3.25 21.37
N VAL A 33 2.45 2.49 20.58
CA VAL A 33 2.69 2.33 19.13
C VAL A 33 1.73 3.21 18.35
N LYS A 34 2.28 4.04 17.45
CA LYS A 34 1.51 4.89 16.54
C LYS A 34 1.24 4.17 15.22
N PRO A 35 0.02 4.26 14.65
CA PRO A 35 -0.29 3.69 13.34
C PRO A 35 0.43 4.47 12.23
N ALA A 36 0.93 3.75 11.23
CA ALA A 36 1.56 4.33 10.05
C ALA A 36 0.50 4.69 8.98
N LEU A 37 -0.33 5.69 9.27
CA LEU A 37 -1.46 6.07 8.41
C LEU A 37 -1.03 6.52 7.00
N ALA A 38 0.17 7.08 6.86
CA ALA A 38 0.72 7.48 5.57
C ALA A 38 1.01 6.30 4.60
N LEU A 39 1.04 5.05 5.10
CA LEU A 39 1.14 3.86 4.24
C LEU A 39 -0.17 3.54 3.50
N ILE A 40 -1.32 3.98 4.01
CA ILE A 40 -2.62 3.76 3.36
C ILE A 40 -2.69 4.44 1.98
N PRO A 41 -2.42 5.75 1.83
CA PRO A 41 -2.37 6.36 0.51
C PRO A 41 -1.22 5.79 -0.33
N LEU A 42 -0.07 5.43 0.26
CA LEU A 42 1.03 4.80 -0.49
C LEU A 42 0.57 3.52 -1.20
N VAL A 43 -0.11 2.61 -0.47
CA VAL A 43 -0.71 1.38 -1.02
C VAL A 43 -1.81 1.71 -2.04
N PHE A 44 -2.65 2.71 -1.74
CA PHE A 44 -3.74 3.09 -2.64
C PHE A 44 -3.24 3.64 -3.98
N PHE A 45 -2.25 4.52 -3.98
CA PHE A 45 -1.69 5.11 -5.20
C PHE A 45 -0.92 4.06 -6.01
N THR A 46 -0.07 3.26 -5.36
CA THR A 46 0.66 2.16 -6.03
C THR A 46 -0.28 1.14 -6.69
N LEU A 47 -1.47 0.92 -6.13
CA LEU A 47 -2.51 0.09 -6.76
C LEU A 47 -3.39 0.87 -7.75
N GLY A 48 -3.71 2.14 -7.52
CA GLY A 48 -4.78 2.87 -8.21
C GLY A 48 -4.65 3.08 -9.73
N ILE A 49 -3.47 2.88 -10.32
CA ILE A 49 -3.25 3.13 -11.76
C ILE A 49 -3.66 1.95 -12.65
N TYR A 50 -3.57 0.70 -12.17
CA TYR A 50 -3.81 -0.42 -13.09
C TYR A 50 -5.31 -0.70 -13.18
N PRO A 51 -5.83 -0.89 -14.42
CA PRO A 51 -7.19 -1.35 -14.59
C PRO A 51 -7.36 -2.63 -13.77
N LYS A 52 -8.55 -2.81 -13.18
CA LYS A 52 -8.93 -4.04 -12.48
C LYS A 52 -8.40 -5.22 -13.28
N PHE A 53 -7.60 -6.08 -12.65
CA PHE A 53 -7.39 -7.41 -13.18
C PHE A 53 -8.75 -8.09 -13.10
N PHE A 54 -9.57 -7.93 -14.14
CA PHE A 54 -10.71 -8.80 -14.34
C PHE A 54 -10.12 -10.20 -14.47
N SER A 55 -10.19 -10.99 -13.40
CA SER A 55 -10.20 -12.44 -13.56
C SER A 55 -11.49 -12.76 -14.29
N GLY A 56 -11.49 -12.56 -15.61
CA GLY A 56 -12.60 -12.87 -16.49
C GLY A 56 -12.76 -14.38 -16.57
N LEU A 57 -13.41 -14.98 -15.58
CA LEU A 57 -14.27 -16.12 -15.84
C LEU A 57 -15.53 -15.57 -16.53
N THR A 58 -15.40 -15.14 -17.78
CA THR A 58 -16.56 -14.96 -18.63
C THR A 58 -17.08 -16.35 -18.96
N PHE A 59 -18.10 -16.78 -18.23
CA PHE A 59 -18.92 -17.92 -18.64
C PHE A 59 -19.63 -17.53 -19.93
N ASN A 60 -19.00 -17.82 -21.06
CA ASN A 60 -19.66 -17.77 -22.36
C ASN A 60 -20.64 -18.94 -22.40
N ALA A 61 -21.84 -18.74 -21.86
CA ALA A 61 -22.99 -19.64 -21.99
C ALA A 61 -23.61 -19.57 -23.40
N ALA A 62 -22.77 -19.37 -24.43
CA ALA A 62 -23.17 -19.16 -25.82
C ALA A 62 -22.29 -19.99 -26.77
N SER A 63 -22.19 -21.29 -26.53
CA SER A 63 -21.99 -22.26 -27.62
C SER A 63 -22.38 -23.66 -27.16
N PRO A 64 -23.58 -24.16 -27.52
CA PRO A 64 -24.02 -25.52 -27.18
C PRO A 64 -23.39 -26.59 -28.09
N LYS A 65 -22.34 -26.29 -28.86
CA LYS A 65 -21.79 -27.21 -29.86
C LYS A 65 -20.27 -27.23 -29.83
N ALA A 66 -19.71 -27.98 -28.89
CA ALA A 66 -18.51 -28.81 -29.01
C ALA A 66 -17.95 -29.08 -27.61
N GLY A 67 -17.95 -30.35 -27.19
CA GLY A 67 -17.41 -30.83 -25.92
C GLY A 67 -15.89 -30.74 -25.81
N ARG A 68 -15.35 -29.53 -25.82
CA ARG A 68 -13.99 -29.22 -25.34
C ARG A 68 -14.04 -27.89 -24.59
N MET A 69 -14.07 -27.98 -23.26
CA MET A 69 -13.78 -26.84 -22.39
C MET A 69 -12.36 -26.36 -22.68
N LYS A 70 -12.22 -25.31 -23.50
CA LYS A 70 -10.96 -24.59 -23.62
C LYS A 70 -10.87 -23.64 -22.43
N PHE A 71 -10.17 -24.06 -21.39
CA PHE A 71 -9.65 -23.16 -20.36
C PHE A 71 -8.65 -22.20 -21.02
N GLN A 72 -9.15 -21.08 -21.54
CA GLN A 72 -8.27 -19.96 -21.88
C GLN A 72 -7.99 -19.19 -20.60
N THR A 73 -7.04 -19.68 -19.79
CA THR A 73 -6.32 -18.81 -18.87
C THR A 73 -5.51 -17.86 -19.73
N ARG A 74 -6.10 -16.73 -20.13
CA ARG A 74 -5.36 -15.64 -20.76
C ARG A 74 -4.56 -14.98 -19.65
N TRP A 75 -3.43 -15.61 -19.30
CA TRP A 75 -2.35 -14.96 -18.58
C TRP A 75 -1.94 -13.79 -19.48
N TYR A 76 -2.44 -12.60 -19.19
CA TYR A 76 -1.76 -11.39 -19.62
C TYR A 76 -0.44 -11.40 -18.86
N ALA A 77 0.55 -12.09 -19.41
CA ALA A 77 1.93 -11.91 -19.02
C ALA A 77 2.16 -10.40 -19.05
N PRO A 78 2.62 -9.77 -17.95
CA PRO A 78 2.96 -8.35 -17.99
C PRO A 78 4.14 -8.20 -18.95
N ARG A 79 3.85 -7.97 -20.24
CA ARG A 79 4.82 -7.49 -21.20
C ARG A 79 5.10 -6.05 -20.77
N GLU A 80 6.25 -5.89 -20.12
CA GLU A 80 6.87 -4.64 -19.72
C GLU A 80 6.13 -3.94 -18.59
N MET A 81 6.68 -3.94 -17.36
CA MET A 81 6.49 -2.90 -16.33
C MET A 81 7.09 -3.18 -14.91
N PRO A 82 7.92 -4.21 -14.60
CA PRO A 82 8.42 -4.35 -13.22
C PRO A 82 9.27 -3.15 -12.79
N MET A 83 10.03 -2.56 -13.72
CA MET A 83 10.92 -1.44 -13.41
C MET A 83 10.19 -0.12 -13.21
N GLU A 84 9.18 0.20 -14.02
CA GLU A 84 8.42 1.44 -13.84
C GLU A 84 7.62 1.44 -12.53
N ASN A 85 7.05 0.30 -12.17
CA ASN A 85 6.29 0.13 -10.93
C ASN A 85 7.20 0.22 -9.71
N LEU A 86 8.38 -0.42 -9.79
CA LEU A 86 9.42 -0.31 -8.79
C LEU A 86 9.86 1.15 -8.61
N LEU A 87 10.14 1.85 -9.70
CA LEU A 87 10.58 3.24 -9.67
C LEU A 87 9.50 4.16 -9.06
N ARG A 88 8.24 3.97 -9.43
CA ARG A 88 7.10 4.70 -8.84
C ARG A 88 6.99 4.45 -7.35
N GLY A 89 7.05 3.19 -6.94
CA GLY A 89 7.02 2.78 -5.53
C GLY A 89 8.18 3.40 -4.74
N LEU A 90 9.38 3.39 -5.31
CA LEU A 90 10.57 4.03 -4.74
C LEU A 90 10.41 5.54 -4.63
N VAL A 91 9.92 6.23 -5.65
CA VAL A 91 9.72 7.70 -5.60
C VAL A 91 8.71 8.09 -4.53
N LEU A 92 7.56 7.40 -4.48
CA LEU A 92 6.55 7.67 -3.45
C LEU A 92 7.06 7.31 -2.04
N GLY A 93 7.78 6.20 -1.91
CA GLY A 93 8.44 5.80 -0.66
C GLY A 93 9.50 6.82 -0.22
N PHE A 94 10.30 7.33 -1.15
CA PHE A 94 11.30 8.35 -0.88
C PHE A 94 10.67 9.64 -0.35
N LEU A 95 9.62 10.12 -1.01
CA LEU A 95 8.88 11.32 -0.56
C LEU A 95 8.27 11.13 0.83
N ALA A 96 7.63 9.99 1.06
CA ALA A 96 7.07 9.66 2.38
C ALA A 96 8.16 9.57 3.46
N GLY A 97 9.29 8.96 3.14
CA GLY A 97 10.43 8.83 4.04
C GLY A 97 11.12 10.15 4.37
N LEU A 98 11.14 11.11 3.44
CA LEU A 98 11.61 12.47 3.72
C LEU A 98 10.69 13.19 4.71
N MET A 99 9.38 13.07 4.53
CA MET A 99 8.39 13.68 5.44
C MET A 99 8.47 13.09 6.85
N GLU A 100 8.52 11.76 6.96
CA GLU A 100 8.65 11.09 8.25
C GLU A 100 10.03 11.32 8.88
N GLY A 101 11.08 11.41 8.05
CA GLY A 101 12.43 11.73 8.48
C GLY A 101 12.55 13.11 9.10
N ALA A 102 11.89 14.11 8.51
CA ALA A 102 11.83 15.46 9.05
C ALA A 102 11.12 15.51 10.42
N ASN A 103 10.14 14.64 10.64
CA ASN A 103 9.40 14.55 11.90
C ASN A 103 10.13 13.74 12.98
N SER A 104 10.70 12.60 12.61
CA SER A 104 11.36 11.67 13.55
C SER A 104 12.79 12.07 13.91
N GLY A 105 13.41 12.97 13.14
CA GLY A 105 14.82 13.34 13.28
C GLY A 105 15.81 12.29 12.75
N PHE A 106 15.33 11.11 12.33
CA PHE A 106 16.16 10.07 11.70
C PHE A 106 15.85 9.93 10.21
N VAL A 107 16.34 10.90 9.43
CA VAL A 107 16.05 11.01 8.00
C VAL A 107 16.51 9.79 7.21
N ALA A 108 17.76 9.35 7.38
CA ALA A 108 18.32 8.24 6.62
C ALA A 108 17.55 6.93 6.85
N GLY A 109 17.23 6.60 8.11
CA GLY A 109 16.45 5.40 8.43
C GLY A 109 15.01 5.46 7.92
N SER A 110 14.39 6.63 8.02
CA SER A 110 13.04 6.85 7.51
C SER A 110 13.00 6.69 5.98
N VAL A 111 13.89 7.36 5.25
CA VAL A 111 13.95 7.24 3.78
C VAL A 111 14.16 5.79 3.35
N LEU A 112 15.12 5.08 3.94
CA LEU A 112 15.42 3.69 3.54
C LEU A 112 14.27 2.73 3.84
N SER A 113 13.64 2.83 5.01
CA SER A 113 12.51 1.97 5.37
C SER A 113 11.28 2.19 4.50
N TRP A 114 10.95 3.45 4.19
CA TRP A 114 9.84 3.79 3.30
C TRP A 114 10.13 3.42 1.84
N CYS A 115 11.37 3.59 1.36
CA CYS A 115 11.79 3.10 0.05
C CYS A 115 11.66 1.58 -0.04
N ALA A 116 12.02 0.82 0.99
CA ALA A 116 11.87 -0.63 1.01
C ALA A 116 10.40 -1.07 0.88
N ALA A 117 9.50 -0.41 1.62
CA ALA A 117 8.06 -0.66 1.52
C ALA A 117 7.49 -0.27 0.14
N GLY A 118 7.92 0.88 -0.39
CA GLY A 118 7.55 1.34 -1.73
C GLY A 118 8.04 0.39 -2.83
N ALA A 119 9.29 -0.10 -2.72
CA ALA A 119 9.86 -1.06 -3.63
C ALA A 119 9.09 -2.40 -3.62
N PHE A 120 8.77 -2.91 -2.43
CA PHE A 120 7.93 -4.09 -2.28
C PHE A 120 6.58 -3.89 -2.98
N LEU A 121 5.88 -2.80 -2.72
CA LEU A 121 4.60 -2.49 -3.37
C LEU A 121 4.74 -2.37 -4.89
N GLY A 122 5.83 -1.77 -5.39
CA GLY A 122 6.13 -1.68 -6.82
C GLY A 122 6.29 -3.05 -7.47
N ILE A 123 6.94 -4.00 -6.79
CA ILE A 123 7.16 -5.37 -7.30
C ILE A 123 5.86 -6.17 -7.30
N VAL A 124 5.11 -6.14 -6.19
CA VAL A 124 3.93 -7.01 -6.02
C VAL A 124 2.67 -6.40 -6.65
N SER A 125 2.61 -5.09 -6.92
CA SER A 125 1.42 -4.45 -7.53
C SER A 125 1.05 -4.95 -8.94
N GLY A 126 2.01 -5.54 -9.67
CA GLY A 126 1.82 -6.12 -11.00
C GLY A 126 1.05 -7.45 -11.03
N PRO A 127 1.49 -8.50 -10.32
CA PRO A 127 0.89 -9.84 -10.38
C PRO A 127 -0.39 -10.04 -9.55
N ILE A 128 -0.90 -9.03 -8.85
CA ILE A 128 -1.97 -9.20 -7.86
C ILE A 128 -3.38 -9.17 -8.46
N ASN A 129 -4.20 -10.15 -8.05
CA ASN A 129 -5.64 -10.09 -8.20
C ASN A 129 -6.27 -9.13 -7.18
N ARG A 130 -6.81 -8.01 -7.67
CA ARG A 130 -7.35 -6.91 -6.87
C ARG A 130 -8.81 -7.06 -6.50
N ASP A 131 -9.50 -7.99 -7.13
CA ASP A 131 -10.90 -8.28 -6.81
C ASP A 131 -11.02 -9.05 -5.48
N ASN A 132 -9.90 -9.57 -4.96
CA ASN A 132 -9.87 -10.22 -3.66
C ASN A 132 -9.59 -9.20 -2.54
N GLU A 133 -10.61 -8.97 -1.71
CA GLU A 133 -10.58 -8.05 -0.55
C GLU A 133 -9.45 -8.35 0.44
N PHE A 134 -9.01 -9.60 0.54
CA PHE A 134 -7.93 -10.00 1.44
C PHE A 134 -6.56 -9.52 0.96
N VAL A 135 -6.37 -9.32 -0.35
CA VAL A 135 -5.04 -8.99 -0.88
C VAL A 135 -4.59 -7.60 -0.47
N ILE A 136 -5.51 -6.63 -0.45
CA ILE A 136 -5.21 -5.28 0.04
C ILE A 136 -4.80 -5.30 1.52
N SER A 137 -5.50 -6.11 2.31
CA SER A 137 -5.20 -6.30 3.74
C SER A 137 -3.80 -6.88 3.94
N ILE A 138 -3.46 -7.93 3.18
CA ILE A 138 -2.14 -8.58 3.23
C ILE A 138 -1.04 -7.61 2.76
N LEU A 139 -1.27 -6.83 1.72
CA LEU A 139 -0.32 -5.83 1.25
C LEU A 139 -0.07 -4.73 2.28
N LEU A 140 -1.12 -4.20 2.90
CA LEU A 140 -1.00 -3.23 3.98
C LEU A 140 -0.16 -3.80 5.13
N PHE A 141 -0.51 -5.00 5.59
CA PHE A 141 0.23 -5.67 6.66
C PHE A 141 1.70 -5.84 6.30
N THR A 142 1.98 -6.41 5.12
CA THR A 142 3.34 -6.78 4.73
C THR A 142 4.20 -5.54 4.46
N SER A 143 3.64 -4.49 3.84
CA SER A 143 4.36 -3.24 3.59
C SER A 143 4.69 -2.48 4.87
N VAL A 144 3.74 -2.38 5.82
CA VAL A 144 3.99 -1.76 7.12
C VAL A 144 5.00 -2.59 7.93
N PHE A 145 4.88 -3.92 7.89
CA PHE A 145 5.80 -4.80 8.59
C PHE A 145 7.23 -4.71 8.04
N ILE A 146 7.41 -4.70 6.72
CA ILE A 146 8.72 -4.49 6.07
C ILE A 146 9.29 -3.12 6.46
N GLN A 147 8.48 -2.06 6.37
CA GLN A 147 8.90 -0.71 6.74
C GLN A 147 9.40 -0.68 8.20
N ALA A 148 8.61 -1.19 9.13
CA ALA A 148 8.94 -1.19 10.55
C ALA A 148 10.15 -2.07 10.89
N LEU A 149 10.30 -3.22 10.23
CA LEU A 149 11.47 -4.08 10.38
C LEU A 149 12.75 -3.42 9.89
N VAL A 150 12.74 -2.84 8.68
CA VAL A 150 13.90 -2.15 8.12
C VAL A 150 14.28 -0.96 9.01
N PHE A 151 13.29 -0.19 9.47
CA PHE A 151 13.54 0.93 10.37
C PHE A 151 14.14 0.47 11.71
N SER A 152 13.59 -0.58 12.31
CA SER A 152 14.09 -1.16 13.56
C SER A 152 15.52 -1.70 13.43
N PHE A 153 15.82 -2.38 12.32
CA PHE A 153 17.15 -2.88 12.02
C PHE A 153 18.16 -1.74 11.87
N LEU A 154 17.79 -0.65 11.20
CA LEU A 154 18.65 0.53 11.03
C LEU A 154 18.86 1.29 12.36
N LEU A 155 17.87 1.29 13.26
CA LEU A 155 18.05 1.85 14.59
C LEU A 155 19.04 1.03 15.42
N VAL A 156 18.91 -0.30 15.40
CA VAL A 156 19.83 -1.20 16.11
C VAL A 156 21.24 -1.09 15.54
N ALA A 157 21.38 -1.00 14.22
CA ALA A 157 22.68 -0.80 13.58
C ALA A 157 23.33 0.55 13.93
N ARG A 158 22.53 1.55 14.32
CA ARG A 158 23.01 2.88 14.70
C ARG A 158 23.43 2.97 16.18
N SER A 159 22.83 2.17 17.05
CA SER A 159 23.09 2.23 18.49
C SER A 159 23.17 0.83 19.09
N GLU A 160 24.32 0.53 19.69
CA GLU A 160 24.62 -0.78 20.29
C GLU A 160 23.66 -1.16 21.43
N ASP A 161 23.03 -0.16 22.06
CA ASP A 161 22.12 -0.35 23.21
C ASP A 161 20.63 -0.52 22.82
N TYR A 162 20.27 -0.60 21.54
CA TYR A 162 18.86 -0.74 21.14
C TYR A 162 18.40 -2.21 21.15
N PRO A 163 17.46 -2.62 22.02
CA PRO A 163 17.04 -4.01 22.12
C PRO A 163 16.12 -4.41 20.96
N LEU A 164 16.51 -5.43 20.19
CA LEU A 164 15.77 -5.90 19.00
C LEU A 164 14.36 -6.42 19.32
N GLY A 165 14.20 -7.08 20.49
CA GLY A 165 12.96 -7.77 20.87
C GLY A 165 11.74 -6.84 21.01
N PRO A 166 11.81 -5.78 21.84
CA PRO A 166 10.74 -4.78 21.96
C PRO A 166 10.41 -4.09 20.63
N CYS A 167 11.40 -3.86 19.76
CA CYS A 167 11.20 -3.23 18.46
C CYS A 167 10.41 -4.13 17.49
N ALA A 168 10.72 -5.43 17.43
CA ALA A 168 9.98 -6.37 16.59
C ALA A 168 8.51 -6.50 17.02
N TRP A 169 8.25 -6.47 18.33
CA TRP A 169 6.89 -6.45 18.87
C TRP A 169 6.14 -5.16 18.52
N ALA A 170 6.78 -4.01 18.66
CA ALA A 170 6.19 -2.73 18.25
C ALA A 170 5.89 -2.69 16.74
N ALA A 171 6.78 -3.24 15.92
CA ALA A 171 6.59 -3.37 14.47
C ALA A 171 5.38 -4.25 14.13
N LEU A 172 5.23 -5.40 14.79
CA LEU A 172 4.10 -6.30 14.60
C LEU A 172 2.76 -5.63 14.99
N ILE A 173 2.72 -4.99 16.16
CA ILE A 173 1.53 -4.29 16.64
C ILE A 173 1.16 -3.14 15.69
N SER A 174 2.15 -2.36 15.23
CA SER A 174 1.94 -1.28 14.25
C SER A 174 1.37 -1.81 12.94
N ALA A 175 1.92 -2.93 12.44
CA ALA A 175 1.46 -3.56 11.21
C ALA A 175 0.03 -4.06 11.31
N LEU A 176 -0.31 -4.80 12.37
CA LEU A 176 -1.68 -5.25 12.63
C LEU A 176 -2.64 -4.07 12.74
N TYR A 177 -2.25 -3.06 13.51
CA TYR A 177 -3.10 -1.91 13.78
C TYR A 177 -3.39 -1.07 12.54
N THR A 178 -2.34 -0.77 11.77
CA THR A 178 -2.45 -0.03 10.51
C THR A 178 -3.25 -0.82 9.47
N THR A 179 -3.15 -2.16 9.47
CA THR A 179 -3.94 -3.01 8.57
C THR A 179 -5.42 -2.94 8.90
N VAL A 180 -5.80 -3.04 10.17
CA VAL A 180 -7.20 -2.93 10.60
C VAL A 180 -7.77 -1.55 10.21
N LEU A 181 -7.06 -0.47 10.52
CA LEU A 181 -7.51 0.87 10.15
C LEU A 181 -7.57 1.08 8.63
N GLY A 182 -6.54 0.63 7.90
CA GLY A 182 -6.46 0.77 6.45
C GLY A 182 -7.56 0.00 5.72
N THR A 183 -7.85 -1.23 6.15
CA THR A 183 -8.92 -2.04 5.55
C THR A 183 -10.31 -1.43 5.79
N VAL A 184 -10.57 -0.91 7.00
CA VAL A 184 -11.80 -0.19 7.31
C VAL A 184 -11.90 1.07 6.45
N ALA A 185 -10.85 1.89 6.38
CA ALA A 185 -10.83 3.11 5.59
C ALA A 185 -11.10 2.85 4.11
N ILE A 186 -10.42 1.86 3.51
CA ILE A 186 -10.59 1.50 2.09
C ILE A 186 -12.01 1.04 1.82
N ARG A 187 -12.58 0.18 2.68
CA ARG A 187 -13.99 -0.26 2.54
C ARG A 187 -14.98 0.89 2.64
N PHE A 188 -14.74 1.88 3.49
CA PHE A 188 -15.57 3.09 3.55
C PHE A 188 -15.50 3.89 2.24
N PHE A 189 -14.31 4.03 1.64
CA PHE A 189 -14.15 4.70 0.36
C PHE A 189 -14.83 3.94 -0.79
N GLU A 190 -14.71 2.62 -0.83
CA GLU A 190 -15.37 1.79 -1.85
C GLU A 190 -16.90 1.89 -1.78
N LYS A 191 -17.49 1.77 -0.58
CA LYS A 191 -18.94 1.95 -0.39
C LYS A 191 -19.44 3.32 -0.86
N LYS A 192 -18.70 4.38 -0.57
CA LYS A 192 -19.04 5.73 -1.04
C LYS A 192 -18.95 5.86 -2.57
N LYS A 193 -17.95 5.25 -3.19
CA LYS A 193 -17.79 5.25 -4.65
C LYS A 193 -18.97 4.56 -5.35
N THR A 194 -19.42 3.42 -4.83
CA THR A 194 -20.58 2.71 -5.37
C THR A 194 -21.87 3.54 -5.21
N ALA A 195 -22.04 4.19 -4.06
CA ALA A 195 -23.19 5.06 -3.81
C ALA A 195 -23.20 6.33 -4.69
N SER A 196 -22.04 6.91 -5.01
CA SER A 196 -21.95 8.07 -5.89
C SER A 196 -22.24 7.72 -7.35
N VAL A 197 -21.79 6.56 -7.83
CA VAL A 197 -22.06 6.11 -9.21
C VAL A 197 -23.57 5.93 -9.44
N ILE A 198 -24.30 5.44 -8.44
CA ILE A 198 -25.76 5.28 -8.51
C ILE A 198 -26.49 6.63 -8.57
N ARG A 199 -25.94 7.70 -7.99
CA ARG A 199 -26.56 9.04 -7.99
C ARG A 199 -26.28 9.88 -9.23
N PHE A 200 -25.26 9.55 -10.02
CA PHE A 200 -24.97 10.24 -11.29
C PHE A 200 -25.45 9.45 -12.52
N GLY A 201 -26.02 8.25 -12.31
CA GLY A 201 -26.59 7.40 -13.36
C GLY A 201 -28.12 7.31 -13.34
N ALA A 202 -28.79 8.16 -12.56
CA ALA A 202 -30.25 8.35 -12.53
C ALA A 202 -30.56 9.81 -12.84
#